data_AF-A0A950G118-F1
#
_entry.id   AF-A0A950G118-F1
#
_cell.length_a   1.000
_cell.length_b   1.000
_cell.length_c   1.000
_cell.angle_alpha   90.00
_cell.angle_beta   90.00
_cell.angle_gamma   90.00
#
_symmetry.space_group_name_H-M   'P 1'
#
loop_
_entity.id
_entity.type
_entity.pdbx_description
1 polymer ?
#
loop_
_entity_poly.entity_id
_entity_poly.type
_entity_poly.pdbx_seq_one_letter_code
_entity_poly.pdbx_strand_id
1 'polypeptide(L)' 'MTAQIEPDDDPMPQAPVEPDLDACCGNGCDPCIFDLYDLAKDAYRQALRAWQARHPEQPPSAPSRGGDATGASG' A
#
# COMPACT_ATOMS: atom_id res chain seq x y z
N MET A 1 -31.73 -10.22 13.47
CA MET A 1 -31.55 -9.71 12.09
C MET A 1 -30.34 -8.81 12.15
N THR A 2 -29.30 -9.22 11.42
CA THR A 2 -27.90 -8.83 11.56
C THR A 2 -27.67 -7.33 11.36
N ALA A 3 -26.98 -6.72 12.32
CA ALA A 3 -26.41 -5.38 12.20
C ALA A 3 -25.34 -5.43 11.10
N GLN A 4 -25.71 -4.95 9.92
CA GLN A 4 -24.76 -4.64 8.86
C GLN A 4 -23.98 -3.43 9.37
N ILE A 5 -22.76 -3.68 9.81
CA ILE A 5 -21.73 -2.65 9.95
C ILE A 5 -21.66 -2.02 8.56
N GLU A 6 -22.20 -0.82 8.38
CA GLU A 6 -22.00 -0.06 7.15
C GLU A 6 -20.48 0.01 6.97
N PRO A 7 -19.92 -0.65 5.93
CA PRO A 7 -18.53 -0.40 5.60
C PRO A 7 -18.45 1.10 5.36
N ASP A 8 -17.41 1.76 5.91
CA ASP A 8 -17.05 3.10 5.51
C ASP A 8 -17.17 3.15 3.97
N ASP A 9 -18.18 3.86 3.43
CA ASP A 9 -18.58 3.74 2.01
C ASP A 9 -17.45 4.13 1.05
N ASP A 10 -16.38 4.71 1.62
CA ASP A 10 -15.19 5.15 0.92
C ASP A 10 -13.94 4.95 1.80
N PRO A 11 -13.48 3.70 1.97
CA PRO A 11 -12.36 3.41 2.85
C PRO A 11 -11.06 3.98 2.26
N MET A 12 -10.12 4.34 3.14
CA MET A 12 -8.81 4.85 2.71
C MET A 12 -8.11 3.81 1.81
N PRO A 13 -7.61 4.21 0.63
CA PRO A 13 -6.85 3.30 -0.21
C PRO A 13 -5.60 2.83 0.52
N GLN A 14 -5.17 1.60 0.25
CA GLN A 14 -3.97 1.01 0.84
C GLN A 14 -2.83 1.01 -0.17
N ALA A 15 -1.62 1.31 0.32
CA ALA A 15 -0.43 1.28 -0.52
C ALA A 15 -0.15 -0.15 -1.00
N PRO A 16 0.29 -0.34 -2.26
CA PRO A 16 0.73 -1.66 -2.70
C PRO A 16 1.92 -2.12 -1.87
N VAL A 17 2.00 -3.42 -1.65
CA VAL A 17 3.15 -4.06 -0.98
C VAL A 17 4.32 -4.04 -1.95
N GLU A 18 5.47 -3.57 -1.48
CA GLU A 18 6.71 -3.60 -2.26
C GLU A 18 7.12 -5.05 -2.53
N PRO A 19 7.35 -5.43 -3.80
CA PRO A 19 7.76 -6.80 -4.12
C PRO A 19 9.18 -7.07 -3.65
N ASP A 20 9.43 -8.29 -3.22
CA ASP A 20 10.78 -8.75 -2.89
C ASP A 20 11.65 -8.90 -4.16
N LEU A 21 12.97 -8.81 -4.01
CA LEU A 21 13.90 -9.06 -5.11
C LEU A 21 13.78 -10.48 -5.67
N ASP A 22 13.47 -11.47 -4.83
CA ASP A 22 13.26 -12.86 -5.23
C ASP A 22 11.98 -13.06 -6.06
N ALA A 23 11.03 -12.11 -5.98
CA ALA A 23 9.85 -12.10 -6.85
C ALA A 23 10.17 -11.59 -8.26
N CYS A 24 11.32 -10.95 -8.45
CA CYS A 24 11.79 -10.52 -9.76
C CYS A 24 12.42 -11.70 -10.51
N CYS A 25 11.96 -11.93 -11.75
CA CYS A 25 12.48 -13.02 -12.59
C CYS A 25 13.99 -12.87 -12.92
N GLY A 26 14.59 -11.69 -12.75
CA GLY A 26 16.03 -11.45 -12.92
C GLY A 26 16.58 -11.57 -14.35
N ASN A 27 15.76 -11.97 -15.31
CA ASN A 27 16.16 -12.28 -16.69
C ASN A 27 15.66 -11.26 -17.73
N GLY A 28 15.17 -10.10 -17.28
CA GLY A 28 14.62 -9.06 -18.16
C GLY A 28 13.18 -9.31 -18.62
N CYS A 29 12.35 -9.91 -17.76
CA CYS A 29 10.91 -10.03 -18.02
C CYS A 29 10.24 -8.64 -18.16
N ASP A 30 9.36 -8.46 -19.15
CA ASP A 30 8.58 -7.24 -19.39
C ASP A 30 7.07 -7.59 -19.46
N PRO A 31 6.22 -7.06 -18.56
CA PRO A 31 6.55 -6.09 -17.51
C PRO A 31 7.27 -6.71 -16.31
N CYS A 32 8.25 -5.99 -15.75
CA CYS A 32 8.91 -6.38 -14.50
C CYS A 32 7.93 -6.23 -13.33
N ILE A 33 8.08 -7.05 -12.28
CA ILE A 33 7.25 -6.93 -11.07
C ILE A 33 7.38 -5.54 -10.42
N PHE A 34 8.56 -4.91 -10.53
CA PHE A 34 8.78 -3.55 -10.07
C PHE A 34 8.05 -2.52 -10.94
N ASP A 35 7.94 -2.75 -12.25
CA ASP A 35 7.16 -1.87 -13.14
C ASP A 35 5.67 -1.94 -12.79
N LEU A 36 5.15 -3.14 -12.57
CA LEU A 36 3.76 -3.34 -12.11
C LEU A 36 3.52 -2.68 -10.75
N TYR A 37 4.48 -2.79 -9.83
CA TYR A 37 4.42 -2.12 -8.54
C TYR A 37 4.38 -0.60 -8.68
N ASP A 38 5.23 -0.02 -9.52
CA ASP A 38 5.25 1.43 -9.74
C ASP A 38 3.93 1.94 -10.35
N LEU A 39 3.37 1.21 -11.32
CA LEU A 39 2.04 1.51 -11.87
C LEU A 39 0.95 1.46 -10.78
N ALA A 40 0.96 0.43 -9.94
CA ALA A 40 0.03 0.30 -8.83
C ALA A 40 0.21 1.42 -7.80
N LYS A 41 1.45 1.83 -7.53
CA LYS A 41 1.79 2.91 -6.58
C LYS A 41 1.30 4.26 -7.10
N ASP A 42 1.36 4.50 -8.40
CA ASP A 42 0.83 5.72 -9.01
C ASP A 42 -0.70 5.75 -8.99
N ALA A 43 -1.37 4.62 -9.25
CA ALA A 43 -2.82 4.51 -9.06
C ALA A 43 -3.23 4.75 -7.59
N TYR A 44 -2.48 4.18 -6.65
CA TYR A 44 -2.67 4.41 -5.21
C TYR A 44 -2.55 5.89 -4.85
N ARG A 45 -1.51 6.58 -5.31
CA ARG A 45 -1.30 8.03 -5.04
C ARG A 45 -2.46 8.88 -5.56
N GLN A 46 -3.00 8.54 -6.72
CA GLN A 46 -4.17 9.24 -7.29
C GLN A 46 -5.42 8.99 -6.46
N ALA A 47 -5.69 7.73 -6.11
CA ALA A 47 -6.81 7.35 -5.26
C ALA A 47 -6.72 8.02 -3.88
N LEU A 48 -5.53 8.06 -3.27
CA LEU A 48 -5.30 8.67 -1.97
C LEU A 48 -5.59 10.16 -1.99
N ARG A 49 -5.17 10.89 -3.04
CA ARG A 49 -5.48 12.31 -3.19
C ARG A 49 -6.99 12.55 -3.35
N ALA A 50 -7.66 11.73 -4.15
CA ALA A 50 -9.10 11.83 -4.33
C ALA A 50 -9.86 11.55 -3.03
N TRP A 51 -9.40 10.55 -2.26
CA TRP A 51 -9.92 10.23 -0.94
C TRP A 51 -9.69 11.38 0.06
N GLN A 52 -8.47 11.93 0.15
CA GLN A 52 -8.17 13.06 1.02
C GLN A 52 -9.04 14.30 0.73
N ALA A 53 -9.40 14.54 -0.53
CA ALA A 53 -10.29 15.62 -0.90
C ALA A 53 -11.73 15.42 -0.37
N ARG A 54 -12.16 14.16 -0.19
CA ARG A 54 -13.44 13.80 0.41
C ARG A 54 -13.37 13.70 1.94
N HIS A 55 -12.19 13.42 2.49
CA HIS A 55 -11.93 13.20 3.92
C HIS A 55 -10.94 14.21 4.50
N PRO A 56 -11.30 15.51 4.58
CA PRO A 56 -10.39 16.56 5.07
C PRO A 56 -10.02 16.43 6.56
N GLU A 57 -10.81 15.69 7.33
CA GLU A 57 -10.62 15.49 8.78
C GLU A 57 -9.75 14.26 9.11
N GLN A 58 -9.47 13.40 8.13
CA GLN A 58 -8.69 12.18 8.32
C GLN A 58 -7.22 12.43 7.95
N PRO A 59 -6.28 12.42 8.92
CA PRO A 59 -4.87 12.56 8.60
C PRO A 59 -4.40 11.36 7.76
N PRO A 60 -3.44 11.56 6.83
CA PRO A 60 -2.88 10.44 6.08
C PRO A 60 -2.18 9.49 7.04
N SER A 61 -2.81 8.35 7.31
CA SER A 61 -2.25 7.31 8.18
C SER A 61 -0.97 6.78 7.57
N ALA A 62 0.17 7.10 8.20
CA ALA A 62 1.47 6.52 7.85
C ALA A 62 1.44 5.00 8.13
N PRO A 63 2.11 4.18 7.30
CA PRO A 63 2.17 2.74 7.55
C PRO A 63 2.83 2.51 8.91
N SER A 64 2.16 1.70 9.73
CA SER A 64 2.60 1.28 11.06
C SER A 64 4.06 0.83 11.03
N ARG A 65 4.94 1.66 11.58
CA ARG A 65 6.34 1.31 11.85
C ARG A 65 6.33 0.24 12.95
N GLY A 66 6.31 -1.04 12.57
CA GLY A 66 6.52 -2.18 13.45
C GLY A 66 7.74 -2.98 12.98
N GLY A 67 8.64 -3.33 13.91
CA GLY A 67 9.65 -4.38 13.68
C GLY A 67 11.08 -4.05 14.11
N ASP A 68 11.27 -3.92 15.42
CA ASP A 68 12.49 -4.02 16.23
C ASP A 68 13.76 -4.58 15.56
N ALA A 69 14.80 -3.74 15.46
CA ALA A 69 16.16 -4.17 15.22
C ALA A 69 16.74 -4.80 16.50
N THR A 70 16.60 -6.11 16.66
CA THR A 70 17.48 -6.91 17.52
C THR A 70 18.08 -8.04 16.70
N GLY A 71 19.31 -7.82 16.24
CA GLY A 71 20.15 -8.81 15.60
C GLY A 71 21.56 -8.69 16.14
N ALA A 72 21.83 -9.40 17.23
CA ALA A 72 23.15 -9.60 17.79
C ALA A 72 24.05 -10.36 16.80
N SER A 73 25.29 -9.92 16.67
CA SER A 73 26.47 -10.63 16.15
C SER A 73 27.66 -9.73 16.48
N GLY A 74 28.68 -10.07 17.25
CA GLY A 74 29.11 -11.24 18.00
C GLY A 74 30.38 -10.82 18.75
#